data_AF-A0A2M8E6X5-F1
#
_entry.id   AF-A0A2M8E6X5-F1
#
_cell.length_a   1.000
_cell.length_b   1.000
_cell.length_c   1.000
_cell.angle_alpha   90.00
_cell.angle_beta   90.00
_cell.angle_gamma   90.00
#
_symmetry.space_group_name_H-M   'P 1'
#
loop_
_entity.id
_entity.type
_entity.pdbx_description
1 polymer ?
#
loop_
_entity_poly.entity_id
_entity_poly.type
_entity_poly.pdbx_seq_one_letter_code
_entity_poly.pdbx_strand_id
1 'polypeptide(L)'
;TGTSTAEVTVAALSGSGTIKVGSADAKTIGASVAGTADGQSLGSAYAKAVAINAASVPGLTATATNNIEFTVADTVVSSGDTYDLKINGTDIFTGTASALTTQQITDAINAQSSNTGVTAALSGTDLRLTAADGRDIAIGQTAVGTTGGLTAQVDGSSTVNGVVYRDGTFGTAANATNGST
;
A
#
# COMPACT_ATOMS: atom_id res chain seq x y z
N THR A 1 -2.34 23.38 -6.60
CA THR A 1 -1.89 21.98 -6.45
C THR A 1 -2.52 21.17 -7.55
N GLY A 2 -1.78 20.26 -8.18
CA GLY A 2 -2.31 19.35 -9.19
C GLY A 2 -2.03 17.93 -8.76
N THR A 3 -3.05 17.07 -8.80
CA THR A 3 -2.90 15.64 -8.50
C THR A 3 -2.87 14.90 -9.82
N SER A 4 -1.85 14.05 -10.02
CA SER A 4 -1.82 13.17 -11.19
C SER A 4 -3.02 12.22 -11.15
N THR A 5 -3.73 12.09 -12.26
CA THR A 5 -4.74 11.04 -12.46
C THR A 5 -4.14 9.77 -13.08
N ALA A 6 -2.89 9.86 -13.58
CA ALA A 6 -2.17 8.71 -14.09
C ALA A 6 -1.70 7.83 -12.93
N GLU A 7 -1.92 6.53 -13.08
CA GLU A 7 -1.48 5.51 -12.15
C GLU A 7 0.04 5.45 -12.06
N VAL A 8 0.56 5.35 -10.85
CA VAL A 8 1.98 5.06 -10.62
C VAL A 8 2.18 3.57 -10.80
N THR A 9 2.90 3.18 -11.85
CA THR A 9 3.29 1.78 -12.04
C THR A 9 4.50 1.42 -11.16
N VAL A 10 4.76 0.13 -10.97
CA VAL A 10 5.97 -0.35 -10.27
C VAL A 10 7.29 -0.12 -11.02
N ALA A 11 7.26 0.46 -12.23
CA ALA A 11 8.48 0.75 -12.97
C ALA A 11 9.25 1.91 -12.33
N ALA A 12 10.50 1.66 -11.93
CA ALA A 12 11.37 2.72 -11.41
C ALA A 12 11.59 3.85 -12.44
N LEU A 13 11.85 5.06 -11.96
CA LEU A 13 12.34 6.13 -12.82
C LEU A 13 13.76 5.77 -13.29
N SER A 14 13.98 5.83 -14.59
CA SER A 14 15.28 5.53 -15.21
C SER A 14 16.33 6.63 -15.01
N GLY A 15 15.92 7.84 -14.63
CA GLY A 15 16.80 9.00 -14.47
C GLY A 15 17.04 9.84 -15.73
N SER A 16 16.26 9.62 -16.79
CA SER A 16 16.38 10.35 -18.05
C SER A 16 15.24 11.36 -18.31
N GLY A 17 14.19 11.33 -17.50
CA GLY A 17 13.06 12.25 -17.61
C GLY A 17 13.43 13.68 -17.19
N THR A 18 12.75 14.68 -17.75
CA THR A 18 12.89 16.08 -17.32
C THR A 18 11.54 16.66 -16.93
N ILE A 19 11.53 17.57 -15.97
CA ILE A 19 10.35 18.35 -15.59
C ILE A 19 10.69 19.84 -15.70
N LYS A 20 9.76 20.61 -16.26
CA LYS A 20 9.80 22.06 -16.33
C LYS A 20 8.49 22.64 -15.81
N VAL A 21 8.57 23.65 -14.96
CA VAL A 21 7.42 24.40 -14.46
C VAL A 21 7.45 25.82 -15.04
N GLY A 22 6.38 26.21 -15.73
CA GLY A 22 6.27 27.51 -16.37
C GLY A 22 7.43 27.78 -17.34
N SER A 23 8.10 28.92 -17.17
CA SER A 23 9.22 29.34 -18.02
C SER A 23 10.60 28.94 -17.52
N ALA A 24 10.71 28.28 -16.34
CA ALA A 24 11.99 27.88 -15.77
C ALA A 24 12.77 26.89 -16.64
N ASP A 25 14.06 26.69 -16.35
CA ASP A 25 14.85 25.65 -17.01
C ASP A 25 14.33 24.26 -16.63
N ALA A 26 14.32 23.36 -17.62
CA ALA A 26 13.99 21.96 -17.37
C ALA A 26 15.06 21.33 -16.47
N LYS A 27 14.63 20.54 -15.48
CA LYS A 27 15.50 19.79 -14.59
C LYS A 27 15.38 18.32 -14.91
N THR A 28 16.52 17.65 -15.05
CA THR A 28 16.57 16.19 -15.12
C THR A 28 16.21 15.60 -13.77
N ILE A 29 15.29 14.64 -13.79
CA ILE A 29 14.90 13.85 -12.62
C ILE A 29 15.81 12.63 -12.57
N GLY A 30 16.48 12.43 -11.44
CA GLY A 30 17.34 11.27 -11.23
C GLY A 30 16.56 9.95 -11.21
N ALA A 31 17.29 8.84 -11.26
CA ALA A 31 16.68 7.53 -11.06
C ALA A 31 16.06 7.46 -9.66
N SER A 32 14.93 6.76 -9.52
CA SER A 32 14.36 6.51 -8.20
C SER A 32 15.21 5.49 -7.46
N VAL A 33 15.40 5.72 -6.16
CA VAL A 33 16.21 4.87 -5.27
C VAL A 33 15.30 4.33 -4.18
N ALA A 34 15.46 3.05 -3.83
CA ALA A 34 14.72 2.45 -2.73
C ALA A 34 15.05 3.18 -1.42
N GLY A 35 14.02 3.37 -0.59
CA GLY A 35 14.19 3.85 0.77
C GLY A 35 14.63 2.73 1.72
N THR A 36 14.63 3.03 3.01
CA THR A 36 15.09 2.10 4.06
C THR A 36 13.96 1.33 4.72
N ALA A 37 12.71 1.76 4.55
CA ALA A 37 11.55 1.10 5.13
C ALA A 37 10.89 0.14 4.13
N ASP A 38 10.24 -0.90 4.64
CA ASP A 38 9.46 -1.83 3.81
C ASP A 38 8.37 -1.08 3.03
N GLY A 39 8.19 -1.50 1.77
CA GLY A 39 7.34 -0.83 0.79
C GLY A 39 8.00 0.37 0.09
N GLN A 40 9.15 0.89 0.53
CA GLN A 40 9.84 1.97 -0.19
C GLN A 40 10.71 1.42 -1.33
N SER A 41 10.12 0.60 -2.20
CA SER A 41 10.83 -0.01 -3.34
C SER A 41 11.30 1.05 -4.36
N LEU A 42 12.20 0.68 -5.28
CA LEU A 42 12.63 1.52 -6.40
C LEU A 42 11.44 2.01 -7.26
N GLY A 43 10.37 1.21 -7.32
CA GLY A 43 9.15 1.47 -8.09
C GLY A 43 8.08 2.24 -7.32
N SER A 44 8.19 2.35 -6.00
CA SER A 44 7.19 2.97 -5.14
C SER A 44 6.97 4.45 -5.45
N ALA A 45 5.77 4.96 -5.20
CA ALA A 45 5.48 6.38 -5.36
C ALA A 45 6.34 7.26 -4.44
N TYR A 46 6.69 6.75 -3.25
CA TYR A 46 7.68 7.36 -2.35
C TYR A 46 9.01 7.63 -3.06
N ALA A 47 9.63 6.59 -3.64
CA ALA A 47 10.94 6.70 -4.26
C ALA A 47 10.94 7.68 -5.46
N LYS A 48 9.83 7.73 -6.20
CA LYS A 48 9.65 8.69 -7.30
C LYS A 48 9.47 10.12 -6.81
N ALA A 49 8.68 10.34 -5.77
CA ALA A 49 8.50 11.66 -5.18
C ALA A 49 9.82 12.20 -4.60
N VAL A 50 10.60 11.35 -3.93
CA VAL A 50 11.95 11.70 -3.45
C VAL A 50 12.86 12.11 -4.61
N ALA A 51 12.89 11.35 -5.70
CA ALA A 51 13.71 11.68 -6.88
C ALA A 51 13.29 13.02 -7.53
N ILE A 52 11.98 13.29 -7.63
CA ILE A 52 11.45 14.56 -8.15
C ILE A 52 11.86 15.73 -7.26
N ASN A 53 11.70 15.58 -5.93
CA ASN A 53 12.08 16.62 -4.97
C ASN A 53 13.59 16.87 -4.96
N ALA A 54 14.41 15.81 -5.08
CA ALA A 54 15.87 15.92 -5.14
C ALA A 54 16.35 16.73 -6.36
N ALA A 55 15.63 16.66 -7.49
CA ALA A 55 15.93 17.47 -8.68
C ALA A 55 15.75 18.98 -8.47
N SER A 56 15.10 19.39 -7.37
CA SER A 56 14.92 20.80 -6.97
C SER A 56 14.33 21.66 -8.08
N VAL A 57 13.27 21.15 -8.72
CA VAL A 57 12.55 21.90 -9.77
C VAL A 57 11.87 23.12 -9.16
N PRO A 58 12.17 24.35 -9.61
CA PRO A 58 11.61 25.56 -9.00
C PRO A 58 10.08 25.56 -9.00
N GLY A 59 9.48 25.83 -7.85
CA GLY A 59 8.03 25.89 -7.69
C GLY A 59 7.32 24.52 -7.70
N LEU A 60 8.06 23.41 -7.62
CA LEU A 60 7.52 22.07 -7.54
C LEU A 60 7.86 21.42 -6.19
N THR A 61 6.86 20.81 -5.57
CA THR A 61 7.04 19.84 -4.49
C THR A 61 6.16 18.65 -4.82
N ALA A 62 6.74 17.46 -4.85
CA ALA A 62 6.05 16.21 -5.05
C ALA A 62 5.72 15.56 -3.71
N THR A 63 4.49 15.13 -3.56
CA THR A 63 4.02 14.28 -2.47
C THR A 63 3.44 13.00 -3.08
N ALA A 64 3.46 11.91 -2.32
CA ALA A 64 2.90 10.63 -2.74
C ALA A 64 2.00 10.07 -1.64
N THR A 65 0.99 9.33 -2.05
CA THR A 65 0.10 8.57 -1.17
C THR A 65 -0.30 7.32 -1.93
N ASN A 66 -0.35 6.18 -1.24
CA ASN A 66 -0.84 4.93 -1.80
C ASN A 66 -2.09 4.50 -1.05
N ASN A 67 -3.18 4.23 -1.77
CA ASN A 67 -4.49 3.91 -1.22
C ASN A 67 -5.03 2.67 -1.94
N ILE A 68 -5.30 1.62 -1.18
CA ILE A 68 -5.89 0.40 -1.69
C ILE A 68 -7.10 -0.03 -0.86
N GLU A 69 -7.94 -0.88 -1.42
CA GLU A 69 -9.10 -1.43 -0.73
C GLU A 69 -9.26 -2.94 -0.93
N PHE A 70 -9.85 -3.57 0.07
CA PHE A 70 -10.23 -4.96 0.09
C PHE A 70 -11.65 -5.09 0.59
N THR A 71 -12.31 -6.17 0.21
CA THR A 71 -13.42 -6.69 1.00
C THR A 71 -12.86 -7.46 2.18
N VAL A 72 -13.42 -7.26 3.38
CA VAL A 72 -13.06 -8.02 4.57
C VAL A 72 -14.29 -8.69 5.17
N ALA A 73 -14.11 -9.91 5.65
CA ALA A 73 -15.12 -10.66 6.40
C ALA A 73 -14.52 -11.21 7.70
N ASP A 74 -15.38 -11.43 8.69
CA ASP A 74 -14.99 -12.11 9.93
C ASP A 74 -14.37 -13.48 9.60
N THR A 75 -13.31 -13.84 10.31
CA THR A 75 -12.73 -15.18 10.14
C THR A 75 -13.58 -16.21 10.88
N VAL A 76 -13.78 -17.35 10.23
CA VAL A 76 -14.42 -18.52 10.84
C VAL A 76 -13.39 -19.63 10.88
N VAL A 77 -13.16 -20.15 12.09
CA VAL A 77 -12.13 -21.15 12.38
C VAL A 77 -12.74 -22.39 13.05
N SER A 78 -12.18 -23.55 12.73
CA SER A 78 -12.42 -24.85 13.36
C SER A 78 -11.13 -25.37 14.01
N SER A 79 -11.21 -26.50 14.70
CA SER A 79 -10.04 -27.14 15.31
C SER A 79 -9.00 -27.51 14.25
N GLY A 80 -7.81 -26.93 14.34
CA GLY A 80 -6.71 -27.14 13.41
C GLY A 80 -6.58 -26.06 12.32
N ASP A 81 -7.51 -25.11 12.27
CA ASP A 81 -7.46 -24.00 11.32
C ASP A 81 -6.51 -22.90 11.82
N THR A 82 -5.85 -22.21 10.88
CA THR A 82 -4.98 -21.07 11.19
C THR A 82 -5.17 -19.92 10.20
N TYR A 83 -4.95 -18.71 10.70
CA TYR A 83 -4.95 -17.48 9.93
C TYR A 83 -3.66 -16.68 10.18
N ASP A 84 -2.95 -16.38 9.09
CA ASP A 84 -1.78 -15.51 9.04
C ASP A 84 -2.08 -14.28 8.18
N LEU A 85 -1.68 -13.11 8.68
CA LEU A 85 -1.73 -11.86 7.94
C LEU A 85 -0.42 -11.11 8.16
N LYS A 86 0.21 -10.69 7.06
CA LYS A 86 1.46 -9.93 7.06
C LYS A 86 1.30 -8.72 6.14
N ILE A 87 1.79 -7.57 6.58
CA ILE A 87 1.77 -6.32 5.82
C ILE A 87 3.15 -5.69 5.87
N ASN A 88 3.72 -5.34 4.71
CA ASN A 88 5.03 -4.71 4.58
C ASN A 88 6.07 -5.33 5.51
N GLY A 89 6.30 -6.64 5.37
CA GLY A 89 7.29 -7.38 6.16
C GLY A 89 6.90 -7.68 7.61
N THR A 90 5.85 -7.05 8.14
CA THR A 90 5.45 -7.13 9.54
C THR A 90 4.28 -8.09 9.72
N ASP A 91 4.41 -9.02 10.67
CA ASP A 91 3.34 -9.94 11.02
C ASP A 91 2.25 -9.20 11.81
N ILE A 92 1.01 -9.28 11.33
CA ILE A 92 -0.18 -8.76 12.00
C ILE A 92 -0.82 -9.89 12.81
N PHE A 93 -0.92 -11.07 12.19
CA PHE A 93 -1.37 -12.31 12.82
C PHE A 93 -0.45 -13.46 12.40
N THR A 94 -0.19 -14.38 13.32
CA THR A 94 0.64 -15.57 13.08
C THR A 94 -0.02 -16.79 13.72
N GLY A 95 -0.46 -17.74 12.90
CA GLY A 95 -1.06 -19.00 13.33
C GLY A 95 -2.35 -18.82 14.14
N THR A 96 -3.10 -17.74 13.91
CA THR A 96 -4.29 -17.45 14.73
C THR A 96 -5.35 -18.53 14.54
N ALA A 97 -5.68 -19.23 15.62
CA ALA A 97 -6.67 -20.31 15.66
C ALA A 97 -7.99 -19.88 16.34
N SER A 98 -8.29 -18.58 16.35
CA SER A 98 -9.51 -18.00 16.91
C SER A 98 -10.21 -17.14 15.87
N ALA A 99 -11.54 -17.09 15.93
CA ALA A 99 -12.33 -16.22 15.07
C ALA A 99 -11.98 -14.76 15.35
N LEU A 100 -11.79 -13.98 14.28
CA LEU A 100 -11.46 -12.56 14.30
C LEU A 100 -12.59 -11.80 13.62
N THR A 101 -13.06 -10.76 14.26
CA THR A 101 -13.94 -9.79 13.62
C THR A 101 -13.17 -8.91 12.64
N THR A 102 -13.85 -8.39 11.63
CA THR A 102 -13.33 -7.35 10.72
C THR A 102 -12.73 -6.15 11.48
N GLN A 103 -13.33 -5.76 12.61
CA GLN A 103 -12.81 -4.70 13.46
C GLN A 103 -11.49 -5.11 14.14
N GLN A 104 -11.38 -6.33 14.66
CA GLN A 104 -10.12 -6.82 15.24
C GLN A 104 -8.99 -6.88 14.21
N ILE A 105 -9.30 -7.26 12.96
CA ILE A 105 -8.32 -7.22 11.87
C ILE A 105 -7.87 -5.78 11.63
N THR A 106 -8.81 -4.84 11.54
CA THR A 106 -8.54 -3.41 11.31
C THR A 106 -7.69 -2.82 12.43
N ASP A 107 -8.03 -3.11 13.68
CA ASP A 107 -7.32 -2.62 14.86
C ASP A 107 -5.90 -3.19 14.94
N ALA A 108 -5.71 -4.46 14.61
CA ALA A 108 -4.39 -5.10 14.60
C ALA A 108 -3.46 -4.49 13.53
N ILE A 109 -3.99 -4.15 12.35
CA ILE A 109 -3.23 -3.43 11.32
C ILE A 109 -2.79 -2.06 11.84
N ASN A 110 -3.73 -1.30 12.42
CA ASN A 110 -3.43 0.03 12.97
C ASN A 110 -2.45 -0.01 14.15
N ALA A 111 -2.50 -1.05 14.98
CA ALA A 111 -1.54 -1.26 16.06
C ALA A 111 -0.10 -1.43 15.56
N GLN A 112 0.08 -1.90 14.31
CA GLN A 112 1.39 -2.05 13.65
C GLN A 112 1.71 -0.92 12.66
N SER A 113 0.90 0.14 12.59
CA SER A 113 1.04 1.22 11.61
C SER A 113 2.41 1.93 11.63
N SER A 114 3.04 2.01 12.80
CA SER A 114 4.40 2.57 12.94
C SER A 114 5.48 1.67 12.35
N ASN A 115 5.23 0.37 12.25
CA ASN A 115 6.15 -0.63 11.71
C ASN A 115 5.92 -0.82 10.20
N THR A 116 4.66 -0.87 9.78
CA THR A 116 4.28 -1.11 8.38
C THR A 116 4.28 0.17 7.52
N GLY A 117 4.04 1.32 8.15
CA GLY A 117 3.71 2.57 7.47
C GLY A 117 2.31 2.59 6.84
N VAL A 118 1.43 1.67 7.25
CA VAL A 118 0.08 1.49 6.70
C VAL A 118 -0.96 1.70 7.79
N THR A 119 -1.97 2.50 7.50
CA THR A 119 -3.16 2.67 8.35
C THR A 119 -4.37 2.04 7.68
N ALA A 120 -5.29 1.51 8.49
CA ALA A 120 -6.52 0.86 8.06
C ALA A 120 -7.77 1.63 8.50
N ALA A 121 -8.78 1.69 7.62
CA ALA A 121 -10.10 2.21 7.92
C ALA A 121 -11.18 1.24 7.41
N LEU A 122 -12.11 0.87 8.28
CA LEU A 122 -13.22 -0.03 7.97
C LEU A 122 -14.50 0.77 7.69
N SER A 123 -15.21 0.43 6.62
CA SER A 123 -16.49 1.03 6.25
C SER A 123 -17.43 -0.05 5.71
N GLY A 124 -18.27 -0.62 6.58
CA GLY A 124 -19.04 -1.81 6.22
C GLY A 124 -18.10 -3.00 6.03
N THR A 125 -18.06 -3.58 4.83
CA THR A 125 -17.11 -4.64 4.45
C THR A 125 -15.87 -4.12 3.73
N ASP A 126 -15.77 -2.82 3.47
CA ASP A 126 -14.62 -2.24 2.79
C ASP A 126 -13.52 -1.95 3.82
N LEU A 127 -12.40 -2.66 3.69
CA LEU A 127 -11.17 -2.38 4.42
C LEU A 127 -10.24 -1.57 3.53
N ARG A 128 -10.06 -0.30 3.88
CA ARG A 128 -9.24 0.65 3.13
C ARG A 128 -7.90 0.84 3.82
N LEU A 129 -6.83 0.67 3.07
CA LEU A 129 -5.46 0.79 3.55
C LEU A 129 -4.78 1.98 2.89
N THR A 130 -4.10 2.79 3.69
CA THR A 130 -3.40 3.99 3.23
C THR A 130 -1.97 3.99 3.73
N ALA A 131 -1.05 4.27 2.82
CA ALA A 131 0.33 4.60 3.12
C ALA A 131 0.59 6.07 2.74
N ALA A 132 0.65 6.93 3.75
CA ALA A 132 0.65 8.39 3.58
C ALA A 132 1.93 8.95 2.94
N ASP A 133 3.03 8.20 2.96
CA ASP A 133 4.28 8.57 2.30
C ASP A 133 4.41 8.00 0.88
N GLY A 134 3.41 7.23 0.43
CA GLY A 134 3.38 6.64 -0.91
C GLY A 134 4.26 5.41 -1.08
N ARG A 135 4.66 4.74 0.00
CA ARG A 135 5.23 3.39 -0.09
C ARG A 135 4.23 2.40 -0.70
N ASP A 136 4.76 1.29 -1.21
CA ASP A 136 3.97 0.14 -1.61
C ASP A 136 3.28 -0.49 -0.38
N ILE A 137 2.14 -1.14 -0.61
CA ILE A 137 1.39 -1.84 0.45
C ILE A 137 1.40 -3.33 0.10
N ALA A 138 2.44 -4.02 0.54
CA ALA A 138 2.60 -5.45 0.33
C ALA A 138 1.78 -6.24 1.35
N ILE A 139 0.85 -7.08 0.89
CA ILE A 139 -0.02 -7.87 1.76
C ILE A 139 0.12 -9.34 1.45
N GLY A 140 0.17 -10.13 2.50
CA GLY A 140 0.13 -11.57 2.40
C GLY A 140 -0.81 -12.13 3.44
N GLN A 141 -1.68 -13.02 2.98
CA GLN A 141 -2.62 -13.74 3.81
C GLN A 141 -2.47 -15.23 3.57
N THR A 142 -2.40 -16.02 4.63
CA THR A 142 -2.50 -17.48 4.55
C THR A 142 -3.62 -17.93 5.46
N ALA A 143 -4.59 -18.64 4.90
CA ALA A 143 -5.69 -19.25 5.64
C ALA A 143 -5.66 -20.76 5.41
N VAL A 144 -5.43 -21.52 6.49
CA VAL A 144 -5.49 -22.99 6.48
C VAL A 144 -6.80 -23.38 7.15
N GLY A 145 -7.75 -23.91 6.39
CA GLY A 145 -9.10 -24.29 6.87
C GLY A 145 -10.01 -23.12 7.27
N THR A 146 -9.43 -21.97 7.61
CA THR A 146 -10.14 -20.72 7.93
C THR A 146 -10.88 -20.16 6.71
N THR A 147 -12.11 -19.69 6.91
CA THR A 147 -12.83 -18.87 5.92
C THR A 147 -12.93 -17.42 6.38
N GLY A 148 -13.21 -16.48 5.46
CA GLY A 148 -13.21 -15.04 5.74
C GLY A 148 -11.83 -14.39 5.56
N GLY A 149 -11.58 -13.26 6.25
CA GLY A 149 -10.38 -12.46 6.07
C GLY A 149 -10.50 -11.48 4.88
N LEU A 150 -9.35 -11.10 4.31
CA LEU A 150 -9.27 -10.18 3.18
C LEU A 150 -9.54 -10.91 1.87
N THR A 151 -10.28 -10.26 0.97
CA THR A 151 -10.53 -10.66 -0.40
C THR A 151 -10.29 -9.46 -1.32
N ALA A 152 -9.59 -9.68 -2.43
CA ALA A 152 -9.34 -8.64 -3.42
C ALA A 152 -10.68 -8.24 -4.06
N GLN A 153 -10.87 -6.93 -4.26
CA GLN A 153 -11.96 -6.46 -5.10
C GLN A 153 -11.62 -6.73 -6.58
N VAL A 154 -12.64 -6.67 -7.44
CA VAL A 154 -12.49 -6.88 -8.90
C VAL A 154 -13.12 -5.74 -9.71
N ASP A 155 -13.47 -4.64 -9.05
CA ASP A 155 -14.17 -3.49 -9.64
C ASP A 155 -13.18 -2.39 -10.12
N GLY A 156 -11.88 -2.60 -9.89
CA GLY A 156 -10.73 -1.80 -10.31
C GLY A 156 -10.37 -0.68 -9.33
N SER A 157 -11.36 0.13 -8.94
CA SER A 157 -11.19 1.19 -7.94
C SER A 157 -12.52 1.78 -7.49
N SER A 158 -12.61 2.17 -6.22
CA SER A 158 -13.65 3.06 -5.72
C SER A 158 -13.14 4.49 -5.47
N THR A 159 -14.07 5.44 -5.38
CA THR A 159 -13.77 6.81 -4.96
C THR A 159 -14.64 7.20 -3.78
N VAL A 160 -14.00 7.57 -2.68
CA VAL A 160 -14.66 7.92 -1.42
C VAL A 160 -14.18 9.27 -0.95
N ASN A 161 -15.10 10.23 -0.84
CA ASN A 161 -14.79 11.61 -0.45
C ASN A 161 -13.65 12.24 -1.29
N GLY A 162 -13.59 11.90 -2.58
CA GLY A 162 -12.55 12.38 -3.49
C GLY A 162 -11.20 11.66 -3.40
N VAL A 163 -11.08 10.64 -2.54
CA VAL A 163 -9.92 9.74 -2.48
C VAL A 163 -10.20 8.50 -3.31
N VAL A 164 -9.33 8.23 -4.28
CA VAL A 164 -9.36 6.99 -5.07
C VAL A 164 -8.68 5.89 -4.27
N TYR A 165 -9.37 4.77 -4.09
CA TYR A 165 -8.81 3.52 -3.58
C TYR A 165 -8.79 2.53 -4.73
N ARG A 166 -7.64 1.90 -4.95
CA ARG A 166 -7.51 0.86 -5.97
C ARG A 166 -7.75 -0.50 -5.36
N ASP A 167 -8.20 -1.44 -6.16
CA ASP A 167 -8.30 -2.82 -5.69
C ASP A 167 -6.93 -3.29 -5.25
N GLY A 168 -6.86 -3.66 -3.97
CA GLY A 168 -5.67 -4.23 -3.41
C GLY A 168 -5.49 -5.67 -3.86
N THR A 169 -4.30 -6.18 -3.65
CA THR A 169 -3.85 -7.48 -4.11
C THR A 169 -2.98 -8.09 -3.04
N PHE A 170 -3.06 -9.41 -2.89
CA PHE A 170 -2.29 -10.11 -1.87
C PHE A 170 -1.72 -11.42 -2.40
N GLY A 171 -0.56 -11.78 -1.86
CA GLY A 171 0.03 -13.11 -1.98
C GLY A 171 -0.21 -13.97 -0.74
N THR A 172 0.56 -15.05 -0.61
CA THR A 172 0.67 -15.76 0.66
C THR A 172 1.35 -14.87 1.71
N ALA A 173 1.14 -15.15 3.00
CA ALA A 173 1.78 -14.39 4.09
C ALA A 173 3.31 -14.28 3.94
N ALA A 174 3.97 -15.34 3.48
CA ALA A 174 5.41 -15.34 3.21
C ALA A 174 5.86 -14.35 2.13
N ASN A 175 4.95 -13.95 1.22
CA ASN A 175 5.26 -13.06 0.10
C ASN A 175 5.03 -11.57 0.41
N ALA A 176 4.56 -11.23 1.62
CA ALA A 176 4.28 -9.84 2.00
C ALA A 176 5.56 -9.06 2.37
N THR A 177 6.53 -8.97 1.46
CA THR A 177 7.83 -8.34 1.72
C THR A 177 7.99 -7.04 0.94
N ASN A 178 8.03 -7.10 -0.39
CA ASN A 178 8.18 -5.91 -1.23
C ASN A 178 7.47 -6.12 -2.58
N GLY A 179 6.59 -5.20 -2.97
CA GLY A 179 5.97 -5.19 -4.29
C GLY A 179 4.71 -6.04 -4.48
N SER A 180 3.85 -6.22 -3.47
CA SER A 180 2.46 -6.60 -3.79
C SER A 180 1.82 -5.37 -4.43
N THR A 181 1.59 -5.46 -5.74
CA THR A 181 0.88 -4.48 -6.57
C THR A 181 -0.58 -4.50 -6.24
#